data_AF-M4CSG3-F1
#
_entry.id   AF-M4CSG3-F1
#
_cell.length_a   1.000
_cell.length_b   1.000
_cell.length_c   1.000
_cell.angle_alpha   90.00
_cell.angle_beta   90.00
_cell.angle_gamma   90.00
#
_symmetry.space_group_name_H-M   'P 1'
#
loop_
_entity.id
_entity.type
_entity.pdbx_description
1 polymer ?
#
loop_
_entity_poly.entity_id
_entity_poly.type
_entity_poly.pdbx_seq_one_letter_code
_entity_poly.pdbx_strand_id
1 'polypeptide(L)'
;MNDATDPVHDDSLVTFQTCVTDTVLKHQARLRAFTTTCRIKPQVPGTGELGSIWYPDDDVDACYKVDLPNWLQDDALSGEDKLQFYEVKDMELKDNQWLYLYAEFALFSHSGDDLSAYMPFEMKKVVVQTKEDMKLKSGNAVFYLSFKPRGGPECRGVVRRTTDGRHGHMCLEARCWIDK
;
A
#
# COMPACT_ATOMS: atom_id res chain seq x y z
N MET A 1 20.31 -2.02 -7.35
CA MET A 1 19.83 -1.49 -8.64
C MET A 1 19.01 -2.60 -9.24
N ASN A 2 17.77 -2.32 -9.63
CA ASN A 2 16.83 -3.35 -10.04
C ASN A 2 16.61 -3.19 -11.55
N ASP A 3 16.40 -4.28 -12.25
CA ASP A 3 16.00 -4.26 -13.65
C ASP A 3 14.52 -4.62 -13.74
N ALA A 4 13.81 -4.00 -14.68
CA ALA A 4 12.42 -4.29 -15.00
C ALA A 4 12.31 -4.58 -16.50
N THR A 5 11.34 -5.42 -16.85
CA THR A 5 11.05 -5.78 -18.25
C THR A 5 9.92 -4.91 -18.76
N ASP A 6 10.11 -4.31 -19.93
CA ASP A 6 9.07 -3.55 -20.62
C ASP A 6 8.46 -4.38 -21.76
N PRO A 7 7.26 -4.96 -21.58
CA PRO A 7 6.64 -5.81 -22.58
C PRO A 7 6.16 -5.04 -23.83
N VAL A 8 6.06 -3.71 -23.77
CA VAL A 8 5.70 -2.89 -24.93
C VAL A 8 6.91 -2.68 -25.85
N HIS A 9 8.11 -2.76 -25.29
CA HIS A 9 9.37 -2.58 -26.01
C HIS A 9 10.15 -3.89 -26.12
N ASP A 10 9.52 -4.92 -26.69
CA ASP A 10 10.14 -6.23 -27.00
C ASP A 10 10.83 -6.88 -25.78
N ASP A 11 10.16 -6.80 -24.63
CA ASP A 11 10.68 -7.27 -23.33
C ASP A 11 12.05 -6.67 -22.98
N SER A 12 12.33 -5.45 -23.44
CA SER A 12 13.59 -4.76 -23.16
C SER A 12 13.79 -4.55 -21.66
N LEU A 13 15.04 -4.69 -21.22
CA LEU A 13 15.43 -4.44 -19.84
C LEU A 13 15.66 -2.95 -19.63
N VAL A 14 14.93 -2.39 -18.68
CA VAL A 14 15.13 -1.02 -18.21
C VAL A 14 15.65 -1.05 -16.79
N THR A 15 16.64 -0.20 -16.50
CA THR A 15 17.10 -0.02 -15.14
C THR A 15 16.06 0.76 -14.35
N PHE A 16 15.57 0.16 -13.28
CA PHE A 16 14.65 0.76 -12.34
C PHE A 16 15.38 1.28 -11.10
N GLN A 17 15.05 2.51 -10.73
CA GLN A 17 15.58 3.18 -9.55
C GLN A 17 14.47 3.36 -8.52
N THR A 18 14.68 2.77 -7.33
CA THR A 18 13.85 3.01 -6.16
C THR A 18 14.70 3.37 -4.95
N CYS A 19 14.17 4.21 -4.07
CA CYS A 19 14.73 4.49 -2.76
C CYS A 19 13.61 4.30 -1.74
N VAL A 20 13.74 3.27 -0.91
CA VAL A 20 12.80 2.94 0.17
C VAL A 20 13.50 3.20 1.49
N THR A 21 12.83 3.90 2.39
CA THR A 21 13.31 4.18 3.74
C THR A 21 12.33 3.61 4.75
N ASP A 22 12.83 2.71 5.60
CA ASP A 22 12.12 2.29 6.82
C ASP A 22 12.22 3.42 7.84
N THR A 23 11.12 3.72 8.52
CA THR A 23 11.05 4.89 9.40
C THR A 23 10.44 4.57 10.75
N VAL A 24 10.53 5.52 11.67
CA VAL A 24 9.99 5.40 13.02
C VAL A 24 8.50 5.11 12.95
N LEU A 25 8.09 4.08 13.68
CA LEU A 25 6.68 3.72 13.83
C LEU A 25 5.90 4.89 14.43
N LYS A 26 4.76 5.19 13.83
CA LYS A 26 3.81 6.18 14.33
C LYS A 26 2.42 5.57 14.31
N HIS A 27 1.48 6.23 14.96
CA HIS A 27 0.07 6.04 14.64
C HIS A 27 -0.42 4.60 14.80
N GLN A 28 0.02 3.86 15.83
CA GLN A 28 -0.29 2.44 16.03
C GLN A 28 0.17 1.48 14.91
N ALA A 29 0.82 1.98 13.85
CA ALA A 29 1.38 1.15 12.81
C ALA A 29 2.50 0.27 13.38
N ARG A 30 2.60 -0.95 12.85
CA ARG A 30 3.67 -1.90 13.17
C ARG A 30 4.73 -1.98 12.09
N LEU A 31 4.45 -1.41 10.93
CA LEU A 31 5.39 -1.23 9.84
C LEU A 31 5.12 0.12 9.18
N ARG A 32 6.20 0.86 8.90
CA ARG A 32 6.13 2.12 8.17
C ARG A 32 7.34 2.26 7.26
N ALA A 33 7.08 2.43 5.97
CA ALA A 33 8.10 2.63 4.96
C ALA A 33 7.62 3.67 3.95
N PHE A 34 8.55 4.42 3.36
CA PHE A 34 8.22 5.39 2.33
C PHE A 34 9.27 5.44 1.23
N THR A 35 8.84 5.89 0.06
CA THR A 35 9.67 6.08 -1.12
C THR A 35 9.84 7.55 -1.43
N THR A 36 11.05 7.95 -1.82
CA THR A 36 11.37 9.31 -2.33
C THR A 36 11.80 9.28 -3.79
N THR A 37 11.97 8.09 -4.35
CA THR A 37 12.31 7.89 -5.76
C THR A 37 11.73 6.56 -6.19
N CYS A 38 11.03 6.55 -7.32
CA CYS A 38 10.49 5.35 -7.96
C CYS A 38 10.34 5.66 -9.45
N ARG A 39 11.29 5.23 -10.29
CA ARG A 39 11.32 5.62 -11.71
C ARG A 39 12.21 4.71 -12.55
N ILE A 40 12.01 4.75 -13.86
CA ILE A 40 13.00 4.30 -14.84
C ILE A 40 14.21 5.24 -14.76
N LYS A 41 15.41 4.68 -14.62
CA LYS A 41 16.65 5.44 -14.57
C LYS A 41 16.91 6.06 -15.95
N PRO A 42 17.19 7.37 -16.04
CA PRO A 42 17.52 8.00 -17.31
C PRO A 42 18.77 7.38 -17.93
N GLN A 43 18.71 7.12 -19.24
CA GLN A 43 19.85 6.63 -20.03
C GLN A 43 20.96 7.69 -20.12
N VAL A 44 20.59 8.98 -20.12
CA VAL A 44 21.54 10.10 -20.14
C VAL A 44 21.69 10.67 -18.72
N PRO A 45 22.90 10.71 -18.15
CA PRO A 45 23.13 11.34 -16.85
C PRO A 45 22.66 12.80 -16.84
N GLY A 46 21.88 13.21 -15.83
CA GLY A 46 21.42 14.58 -15.65
C GLY A 46 20.10 14.95 -16.36
N THR A 47 19.47 14.04 -17.11
CA THR A 47 18.19 14.32 -17.80
C THR A 47 16.94 13.85 -17.06
N GLY A 48 17.09 13.16 -15.93
CA GLY A 48 15.96 12.78 -15.09
C GLY A 48 15.66 13.79 -14.00
N GLU A 49 14.42 13.80 -13.53
CA GLU A 49 14.02 14.57 -12.34
C GLU A 49 14.94 14.25 -11.15
N LEU A 50 15.44 15.29 -10.48
CA LEU A 50 16.18 15.07 -9.24
C LEU A 50 15.22 14.49 -8.20
N GLY A 51 15.68 13.51 -7.42
CA GLY A 51 14.91 13.03 -6.28
C GLY A 51 14.66 14.21 -5.35
N SER A 52 13.40 14.50 -5.06
CA SER A 52 13.01 15.53 -4.10
C SER A 52 13.09 14.99 -2.68
N ILE A 53 13.51 15.85 -1.76
CA ILE A 53 13.38 15.55 -0.33
C ILE A 53 11.88 15.52 -0.01
N TRP A 54 11.46 14.51 0.74
CA TRP A 54 10.09 14.40 1.19
C TRP A 54 10.03 13.89 2.62
N TYR A 55 9.21 14.55 3.42
CA TYR A 55 8.89 14.17 4.78
C TYR A 55 7.41 13.81 4.83
N PRO A 56 7.05 12.51 4.90
CA PRO A 56 5.66 12.06 4.83
C PRO A 56 4.73 12.67 5.89
N ASP A 57 5.27 13.26 6.95
CA ASP A 57 4.51 13.88 8.03
C ASP A 57 4.10 15.34 7.74
N ASP A 58 4.80 16.03 6.84
CA ASP A 58 4.64 17.46 6.63
C ASP A 58 3.58 17.74 5.55
N ASP A 59 3.64 17.01 4.43
CA ASP A 59 2.94 17.33 3.18
C ASP A 59 1.65 16.51 2.91
N VAL A 60 0.99 16.02 3.96
CA VAL A 60 -0.25 15.21 3.84
C VAL A 60 -1.42 15.90 4.53
N ASP A 61 -2.65 15.69 4.03
CA ASP A 61 -3.87 16.18 4.68
C ASP A 61 -3.96 15.73 6.15
N ALA A 62 -4.39 16.65 7.03
CA ALA A 62 -4.50 16.43 8.46
C ALA A 62 -5.31 15.17 8.84
N CYS A 63 -6.26 14.73 8.01
CA CYS A 63 -7.03 13.52 8.25
C CYS A 63 -6.23 12.22 8.14
N TYR A 64 -5.03 12.25 7.57
CA TYR A 64 -4.11 11.11 7.52
C TYR A 64 -2.94 11.24 8.50
N LYS A 65 -2.80 12.36 9.21
CA LYS A 65 -1.80 12.57 10.29
C LYS A 65 -2.25 12.00 11.65
N VAL A 66 -3.29 11.18 11.64
CA VAL A 66 -3.91 10.56 12.83
C VAL A 66 -3.47 9.11 12.96
N ASP A 67 -3.79 8.49 14.10
CA ASP A 67 -3.55 7.06 14.31
C ASP A 67 -4.12 6.19 13.18
N LEU A 68 -3.41 5.15 12.79
CA LEU A 68 -3.86 4.12 11.86
C LEU A 68 -5.15 3.53 12.46
N PRO A 69 -6.26 3.51 11.69
CA PRO A 69 -7.53 3.07 12.24
C PRO A 69 -7.47 1.60 12.63
N ASN A 70 -8.31 1.23 13.59
CA ASN A 70 -8.59 -0.18 13.86
C ASN A 70 -9.32 -0.80 12.67
N TRP A 71 -9.49 -2.13 12.72
CA TRP A 71 -10.33 -2.83 11.76
C TRP A 71 -11.75 -2.24 11.68
N LEU A 72 -12.39 -2.38 10.50
CA LEU A 72 -13.75 -1.91 10.24
C LEU A 72 -14.73 -2.36 11.31
N GLN A 73 -15.62 -1.45 11.72
CA GLN A 73 -16.80 -1.81 12.51
C GLN A 73 -17.87 -2.40 11.59
N ASP A 74 -18.73 -3.27 12.16
CA ASP A 74 -19.73 -4.04 11.39
C ASP A 74 -20.73 -3.15 10.64
N ASP A 75 -20.97 -1.93 11.12
CA ASP A 75 -21.90 -0.96 10.55
C ASP A 75 -21.24 0.08 9.62
N ALA A 76 -19.91 0.05 9.45
CA ALA A 76 -19.16 1.04 8.68
C ALA A 76 -19.60 1.15 7.21
N LEU A 77 -20.17 0.07 6.64
CA LEU A 77 -20.67 0.03 5.26
C LEU A 77 -22.15 0.41 5.13
N SER A 78 -22.82 0.73 6.24
CA SER A 78 -24.25 1.03 6.32
C SER A 78 -24.56 2.41 6.93
N GLY A 79 -23.60 3.05 7.61
CA GLY A 79 -23.74 4.37 8.24
C GLY A 79 -23.64 5.57 7.29
N GLU A 80 -23.72 6.79 7.83
CA GLU A 80 -23.64 8.06 7.07
C GLU A 80 -22.30 8.23 6.34
N ASP A 81 -21.20 7.71 6.91
CA ASP A 81 -19.86 7.77 6.31
C ASP A 81 -19.66 6.76 5.16
N LYS A 82 -20.68 5.98 4.80
CA LYS A 82 -20.63 4.97 3.73
C LYS A 82 -20.06 5.50 2.41
N LEU A 83 -20.29 6.79 2.10
CA LEU A 83 -19.81 7.42 0.87
C LEU A 83 -18.27 7.43 0.75
N GLN A 84 -17.56 7.31 1.88
CA GLN A 84 -16.10 7.24 1.90
C GLN A 84 -15.58 5.81 1.73
N PHE A 85 -16.41 4.79 1.95
CA PHE A 85 -16.04 3.38 1.87
C PHE A 85 -16.45 2.75 0.55
N TYR A 86 -15.58 1.91 0.02
CA TYR A 86 -15.79 1.20 -1.23
C TYR A 86 -15.31 -0.24 -1.10
N GLU A 87 -16.22 -1.20 -1.24
CA GLU A 87 -15.88 -2.61 -1.30
C GLU A 87 -15.46 -2.99 -2.72
N VAL A 88 -14.24 -3.48 -2.87
CA VAL A 88 -13.64 -3.83 -4.16
C VAL A 88 -14.22 -5.13 -4.65
N LYS A 89 -14.63 -5.18 -5.93
CA LYS A 89 -15.22 -6.37 -6.54
C LYS A 89 -14.13 -7.33 -7.02
N ASP A 90 -14.46 -8.63 -7.13
CA ASP A 90 -13.53 -9.66 -7.60
C ASP A 90 -12.90 -9.37 -8.97
N MET A 91 -13.66 -8.78 -9.90
CA MET A 91 -13.15 -8.40 -11.22
C MET A 91 -12.09 -7.29 -11.10
N GLU A 92 -12.29 -6.33 -10.20
CA GLU A 92 -11.33 -5.25 -9.97
C GLU A 92 -10.10 -5.75 -9.21
N LEU A 93 -10.25 -6.73 -8.31
CA LEU A 93 -9.10 -7.39 -7.66
C LEU A 93 -8.15 -8.02 -8.69
N LYS A 94 -8.70 -8.65 -9.75
CA LYS A 94 -7.89 -9.21 -10.84
C LYS A 94 -7.08 -8.13 -11.55
N ASP A 95 -7.69 -6.99 -11.82
CA ASP A 95 -7.03 -5.86 -12.49
C ASP A 95 -6.09 -5.07 -11.56
N ASN A 96 -6.20 -5.25 -10.24
CA ASN A 96 -5.45 -4.49 -9.23
C ASN A 96 -4.62 -5.41 -8.33
N GLN A 97 -3.75 -6.23 -8.95
CA GLN A 97 -2.87 -7.17 -8.24
C GLN A 97 -1.95 -6.52 -7.19
N TRP A 98 -1.69 -5.21 -7.31
CA TRP A 98 -0.94 -4.46 -6.28
C TRP A 98 -1.61 -4.46 -4.90
N LEU A 99 -2.91 -4.78 -4.80
CA LEU A 99 -3.57 -4.97 -3.51
C LEU A 99 -3.02 -6.18 -2.74
N TYR A 100 -2.49 -7.19 -3.45
CA TYR A 100 -1.81 -8.32 -2.82
C TYR A 100 -0.50 -7.88 -2.16
N LEU A 101 0.24 -6.95 -2.77
CA LEU A 101 1.42 -6.34 -2.13
C LEU A 101 1.04 -5.65 -0.81
N TYR A 102 -0.14 -5.05 -0.71
CA TYR A 102 -0.60 -4.43 0.55
C TYR A 102 -0.96 -5.47 1.60
N ALA A 103 -1.55 -6.60 1.22
CA ALA A 103 -1.75 -7.72 2.13
C ALA A 103 -0.42 -8.31 2.61
N GLU A 104 0.57 -8.49 1.72
CA GLU A 104 1.93 -8.93 2.08
C GLU A 104 2.60 -7.94 3.03
N PHE A 105 2.54 -6.64 2.74
CA PHE A 105 3.11 -5.59 3.58
C PHE A 105 2.44 -5.54 4.96
N ALA A 106 1.11 -5.68 5.02
CA ALA A 106 0.39 -5.81 6.28
C ALA A 106 0.83 -7.06 7.04
N LEU A 107 0.90 -8.21 6.38
CA LEU A 107 1.30 -9.45 7.02
C LEU A 107 2.73 -9.37 7.58
N PHE A 108 3.66 -8.77 6.83
CA PHE A 108 5.03 -8.53 7.26
C PHE A 108 5.11 -7.67 8.52
N SER A 109 4.18 -6.71 8.69
CA SER A 109 4.07 -5.91 9.92
C SER A 109 3.73 -6.73 11.18
N HIS A 110 3.23 -7.95 11.01
CA HIS A 110 2.95 -8.88 12.11
C HIS A 110 4.07 -9.90 12.30
N SER A 111 4.54 -10.53 11.22
CA SER A 111 5.50 -11.62 11.30
C SER A 111 6.93 -11.15 11.53
N GLY A 112 7.35 -10.02 10.97
CA GLY A 112 8.75 -9.55 10.99
C GLY A 112 9.76 -10.49 10.31
N ASP A 113 9.30 -11.62 9.79
CA ASP A 113 10.07 -12.76 9.30
C ASP A 113 9.68 -13.11 7.85
N ASP A 114 10.35 -14.13 7.29
CA ASP A 114 10.08 -14.70 5.97
C ASP A 114 8.58 -15.03 5.79
N LEU A 115 7.96 -14.41 4.78
CA LEU A 115 6.57 -14.61 4.41
C LEU A 115 6.31 -15.97 3.75
N SER A 116 7.35 -16.74 3.38
CA SER A 116 7.21 -18.00 2.65
C SER A 116 6.24 -18.99 3.32
N ALA A 117 6.20 -19.03 4.66
CA ALA A 117 5.30 -19.87 5.43
C ALA A 117 3.82 -19.49 5.30
N TYR A 118 3.53 -18.26 4.88
CA TYR A 118 2.19 -17.71 4.75
C TYR A 118 1.72 -17.58 3.29
N MET A 119 2.59 -17.92 2.33
CA MET A 119 2.32 -17.81 0.90
C MET A 119 2.01 -19.17 0.25
N PRO A 120 1.13 -19.22 -0.77
CA PRO A 120 0.24 -18.12 -1.19
C PRO A 120 -0.91 -17.93 -0.19
N PHE A 121 -1.51 -16.74 -0.17
CA PHE A 121 -2.78 -16.49 0.51
C PHE A 121 -3.91 -16.21 -0.47
N GLU A 122 -5.13 -16.43 -0.02
CA GLU A 122 -6.35 -16.08 -0.74
C GLU A 122 -6.89 -14.73 -0.22
N MET A 123 -7.03 -13.74 -1.11
CA MET A 123 -7.71 -12.48 -0.78
C MET A 123 -9.21 -12.75 -0.59
N LYS A 124 -9.79 -12.32 0.54
CA LYS A 124 -11.20 -12.54 0.87
C LYS A 124 -12.04 -11.28 0.73
N LYS A 125 -11.55 -10.17 1.26
CA LYS A 125 -12.26 -8.88 1.20
C LYS A 125 -11.27 -7.73 1.14
N VAL A 126 -11.59 -6.73 0.33
CA VAL A 126 -10.89 -5.44 0.34
C VAL A 126 -11.91 -4.33 0.40
N VAL A 127 -11.73 -3.43 1.36
CA VAL A 127 -12.48 -2.18 1.47
C VAL A 127 -11.51 -1.02 1.43
N VAL A 128 -11.82 -0.02 0.62
CA VAL A 128 -11.04 1.21 0.48
C VAL A 128 -11.81 2.35 1.14
N GLN A 129 -11.15 3.08 2.02
CA GLN A 129 -11.65 4.32 2.60
C GLN A 129 -10.86 5.50 2.05
N THR A 130 -11.54 6.41 1.36
CA THR A 130 -10.94 7.66 0.87
C THR A 130 -12.00 8.73 0.65
N LYS A 131 -11.57 9.99 0.82
CA LYS A 131 -12.36 11.18 0.50
C LYS A 131 -12.34 11.53 -0.99
N GLU A 132 -11.44 10.92 -1.75
CA GLU A 132 -11.33 11.13 -3.20
C GLU A 132 -12.41 10.35 -3.96
N ASP A 133 -12.80 10.83 -5.14
CA ASP A 133 -13.83 10.20 -5.96
C ASP A 133 -13.33 8.89 -6.59
N MET A 134 -12.07 8.85 -7.04
CA MET A 134 -11.48 7.68 -7.70
C MET A 134 -10.91 6.68 -6.68
N LYS A 135 -11.76 5.88 -6.05
CA LYS A 135 -11.41 5.03 -4.89
C LYS A 135 -10.10 4.23 -5.01
N LEU A 136 -9.94 3.38 -6.03
CA LEU A 136 -8.71 2.58 -6.21
C LEU A 136 -7.51 3.37 -6.73
N LYS A 137 -7.74 4.46 -7.46
CA LYS A 137 -6.70 5.33 -8.02
C LYS A 137 -6.36 6.53 -7.13
N SER A 138 -6.97 6.61 -5.96
CA SER A 138 -6.82 7.72 -5.02
C SER A 138 -5.37 7.85 -4.56
N GLY A 139 -4.88 9.07 -4.41
CA GLY A 139 -3.53 9.27 -3.86
C GLY A 139 -3.47 8.77 -2.42
N ASN A 140 -4.41 9.26 -1.60
CA ASN A 140 -4.46 8.99 -0.17
C ASN A 140 -5.67 8.10 0.17
N ALA A 141 -5.40 6.97 0.82
CA ALA A 141 -6.44 6.01 1.17
C ALA A 141 -6.03 5.09 2.32
N VAL A 142 -7.04 4.55 2.99
CA VAL A 142 -6.88 3.42 3.92
C VAL A 142 -7.51 2.17 3.29
N PHE A 143 -6.77 1.08 3.32
CA PHE A 143 -7.14 -0.22 2.78
C PHE A 143 -7.34 -1.18 3.93
N TYR A 144 -8.51 -1.80 4.00
CA TYR A 144 -8.86 -2.84 4.94
C TYR A 144 -8.93 -4.15 4.16
N LEU A 145 -8.01 -5.08 4.47
CA LEU A 145 -7.84 -6.33 3.75
C LEU A 145 -8.11 -7.51 4.68
N SER A 146 -8.97 -8.44 4.28
CA SER A 146 -9.02 -9.77 4.89
C SER A 146 -8.53 -10.81 3.90
N PHE A 147 -7.67 -11.71 4.37
CA PHE A 147 -7.00 -12.70 3.53
C PHE A 147 -6.62 -13.91 4.36
N LYS A 148 -6.49 -15.07 3.70
CA LYS A 148 -6.21 -16.33 4.37
C LYS A 148 -4.95 -16.99 3.80
N PRO A 149 -3.84 -17.02 4.56
CA PRO A 149 -2.67 -17.85 4.28
C PRO A 149 -3.01 -19.32 4.11
N ARG A 150 -2.29 -20.02 3.23
CA ARG A 150 -2.48 -21.47 3.04
C ARG A 150 -2.19 -22.22 4.35
N GLY A 151 -3.20 -22.93 4.86
CA GLY A 151 -3.07 -23.73 6.09
C GLY A 151 -3.04 -22.91 7.38
N GLY A 152 -3.22 -21.59 7.30
CA GLY A 152 -3.24 -20.69 8.44
C GLY A 152 -4.64 -20.16 8.78
N PRO A 153 -4.76 -19.48 9.93
CA PRO A 153 -5.94 -18.67 10.28
C PRO A 153 -6.17 -17.51 9.31
N GLU A 154 -7.39 -16.97 9.32
CA GLU A 154 -7.67 -15.73 8.59
C GLU A 154 -6.91 -14.55 9.21
N CYS A 155 -6.47 -13.64 8.35
CA CYS A 155 -5.71 -12.46 8.70
C CYS A 155 -6.51 -11.22 8.30
N ARG A 156 -6.38 -10.18 9.11
CA ARG A 156 -6.93 -8.85 8.85
C ARG A 156 -5.80 -7.84 8.86
N GLY A 157 -5.71 -7.03 7.81
CA GLY A 157 -4.67 -6.02 7.62
C GLY A 157 -5.28 -4.65 7.36
N VAL A 158 -4.71 -3.63 7.98
CA VAL A 158 -4.98 -2.22 7.62
C VAL A 158 -3.69 -1.64 7.05
N VAL A 159 -3.80 -1.04 5.87
CA VAL A 159 -2.72 -0.30 5.21
C VAL A 159 -3.19 1.10 4.89
N ARG A 160 -2.46 2.13 5.33
CA ARG A 160 -2.67 3.50 4.86
C ARG A 160 -1.61 3.85 3.83
N ARG A 161 -2.06 4.32 2.67
CA ARG A 161 -1.24 4.97 1.65
C ARG A 161 -1.38 6.48 1.76
N THR A 162 -0.26 7.17 1.76
CA THR A 162 -0.21 8.63 1.60
C THR A 162 0.82 9.07 0.56
N THR A 163 0.57 10.22 -0.06
CA THR A 163 1.44 10.87 -1.07
C THR A 163 1.22 12.38 -1.05
N ASP A 164 2.26 13.13 -1.42
CA ASP A 164 2.19 14.58 -1.69
C ASP A 164 1.79 14.89 -3.14
N GLY A 165 1.49 13.85 -3.94
CA GLY A 165 1.16 13.95 -5.36
C GLY A 165 2.37 13.98 -6.30
N ARG A 166 3.61 13.98 -5.78
CA ARG A 166 4.81 13.86 -6.61
C ARG A 166 5.07 12.41 -7.00
N HIS A 167 5.58 12.22 -8.22
CA HIS A 167 5.86 10.88 -8.72
C HIS A 167 6.94 10.18 -7.87
N GLY A 168 6.64 8.95 -7.45
CA GLY A 168 7.54 8.14 -6.65
C GLY A 168 7.62 8.51 -5.16
N HIS A 169 6.84 9.49 -4.71
CA HIS A 169 6.62 9.79 -3.30
C HIS A 169 5.40 9.02 -2.80
N MET A 170 5.62 8.02 -1.94
CA MET A 170 4.55 7.24 -1.33
C MET A 170 4.97 6.74 0.05
N CYS A 171 4.09 6.83 1.04
CA CYS A 171 4.29 6.31 2.38
C CYS A 171 3.22 5.26 2.65
N LEU A 172 3.66 4.11 3.17
CA LEU A 172 2.80 3.03 3.62
C LEU A 172 2.96 2.84 5.13
N GLU A 173 1.84 2.82 5.81
CA GLU A 173 1.73 2.45 7.22
C GLU A 173 0.85 1.21 7.31
N ALA A 174 1.28 0.20 8.07
CA ALA A 174 0.52 -1.04 8.15
C ALA A 174 0.47 -1.66 9.55
N ARG A 175 -0.60 -2.40 9.76
CA ARG A 175 -0.81 -3.26 10.93
C ARG A 175 -1.63 -4.47 10.51
N CYS A 176 -1.26 -5.65 11.03
CA CYS A 176 -2.00 -6.89 10.80
C CYS A 176 -2.29 -7.64 12.10
N TRP A 177 -3.43 -8.32 12.09
CA TRP A 177 -3.94 -9.20 13.14
C TRP A 177 -4.22 -10.57 12.55
N ILE A 178 -3.92 -11.61 13.33
CA ILE A 178 -4.25 -12.99 13.02
C ILE A 178 -5.46 -13.37 13.86
N ASP A 179 -6.53 -13.82 13.22
CA ASP A 179 -7.72 -14.29 13.91
C ASP A 179 -7.42 -15.63 14.60
N LYS A 180 -7.86 -15.79 15.85
CA LYS A 180 -7.58 -16.98 16.67
C LYS A 180 -8.68 -18.02 16.58
#